data_AF-A0A2D6WZV2-F1
#
_entry.id   AF-A0A2D6WZV2-F1
#
_cell.length_a   1.000
_cell.length_b   1.000
_cell.length_c   1.000
_cell.angle_alpha   90.00
_cell.angle_beta   90.00
_cell.angle_gamma   90.00
#
_symmetry.space_group_name_H-M   'P 1'
#
loop_
_entity.id
_entity.type
_entity.pdbx_description
1 polymer ?
#
loop_
_entity_poly.entity_id
_entity_poly.type
_entity_poly.pdbx_seq_one_letter_code
_entity_poly.pdbx_strand_id
1 'polypeptide(L)'
;MAKIVEPAELLGHMDTSDGRRIPRYKCKSETTLTNTVTGEEYDSEDAMQSDVDNPSTATQEAHIRRDVKIFAPSLADMVGEVPKD
;
A
#
# COMPACT_ATOMS: atom_id res chain seq x y z
N MET A 1 -1.37 -16.96 4.75
CA MET A 1 -1.87 -15.73 4.11
C MET A 1 -0.70 -14.97 3.56
N ALA A 2 -0.57 -15.05 2.25
CA ALA A 2 0.34 -14.27 1.45
C ALA A 2 0.01 -12.77 1.66
N LYS A 3 0.97 -11.99 2.14
CA LYS A 3 0.78 -10.55 2.39
C LYS A 3 1.93 -9.76 1.80
N ILE A 4 1.60 -8.88 0.87
CA ILE A 4 2.52 -7.88 0.36
C ILE A 4 2.48 -6.73 1.36
N VAL A 5 3.54 -6.59 2.16
CA VAL A 5 3.63 -5.58 3.22
C VAL A 5 4.56 -4.47 2.76
N GLU A 6 4.04 -3.26 2.63
CA GLU A 6 4.88 -2.07 2.45
C GLU A 6 5.03 -1.36 3.80
N PRO A 7 6.27 -1.12 4.28
CA PRO A 7 6.50 -0.44 5.54
C PRO A 7 6.14 1.05 5.44
N ALA A 8 5.90 1.67 6.61
CA ALA A 8 5.77 3.11 6.69
C ALA A 8 7.14 3.79 6.50
N GLU A 9 7.19 4.88 5.75
CA GLU A 9 8.42 5.62 5.45
C GLU A 9 8.17 7.13 5.44
N LEU A 10 9.08 7.91 6.02
CA LEU A 10 9.06 9.37 5.92
C LEU A 10 9.66 9.78 4.57
N LEU A 11 8.83 10.31 3.68
CA LEU A 11 9.22 10.74 2.33
C LEU A 11 9.88 12.12 2.32
N GLY A 12 9.67 12.92 3.36
CA GLY A 12 10.23 14.27 3.47
C GLY A 12 9.30 15.21 4.23
N HIS A 13 9.49 16.51 4.00
CA HIS A 13 8.70 17.56 4.63
C HIS A 13 8.20 18.54 3.57
N MET A 14 7.03 19.13 3.81
CA MET A 14 6.51 20.24 3.03
C MET A 14 6.40 21.48 3.92
N ASP A 15 6.94 22.59 3.44
CA ASP A 15 6.79 23.89 4.08
C ASP A 15 5.48 24.52 3.63
N THR A 16 4.74 25.07 4.58
CA THR A 16 3.46 25.73 4.36
C THR A 16 3.64 27.25 4.43
N SER A 17 2.72 28.00 3.80
CA SER A 17 2.80 29.47 3.77
C SER A 17 2.70 30.13 5.15
N ASP A 18 2.16 29.43 6.14
CA ASP A 18 2.10 29.83 7.56
C ASP A 18 3.37 29.44 8.35
N GLY A 19 4.42 28.97 7.67
CA GLY A 19 5.73 28.68 8.28
C GLY A 19 5.82 27.35 9.00
N ARG A 20 4.79 26.48 8.91
CA ARG A 20 4.84 25.13 9.48
C ARG A 20 5.52 24.17 8.52
N ARG A 21 6.30 23.25 9.09
CA ARG A 21 6.93 22.15 8.36
C ARG A 21 6.15 20.86 8.64
N ILE A 22 5.42 20.38 7.63
CA ILE A 22 4.56 19.20 7.75
C ILE A 22 5.30 17.97 7.20
N PRO A 23 5.45 16.89 7.98
CA PRO A 23 6.05 15.65 7.49
C PRO A 23 5.13 14.91 6.49
N ARG A 24 5.72 14.36 5.43
CA ARG A 24 5.03 13.56 4.42
C ARG A 24 5.37 12.09 4.60
N TYR A 25 4.39 11.27 4.94
CA TYR A 25 4.58 9.84 5.17
C TYR A 25 3.99 8.99 4.04
N LYS A 26 4.71 7.93 3.68
CA LYS A 26 4.13 6.72 3.11
C LYS A 26 3.58 5.88 4.27
N CYS A 27 2.30 5.59 4.24
CA CYS A 27 1.65 4.79 5.27
C CYS A 27 2.02 3.32 5.11
N LYS A 28 2.07 2.56 6.20
CA LYS A 28 2.18 1.11 6.12
C LYS A 28 0.92 0.56 5.43
N SER A 29 1.10 -0.28 4.42
CA SER A 29 0.02 -1.01 3.75
C SER A 29 0.26 -2.52 3.86
N GLU A 30 -0.81 -3.27 4.03
CA GLU A 30 -0.82 -4.73 3.87
C GLU A 30 -1.82 -5.05 2.75
N THR A 31 -1.33 -5.60 1.65
CA THR A 31 -2.15 -6.01 0.52
C THR A 31 -2.22 -7.53 0.45
N THR A 32 -3.43 -8.05 0.29
CA THR A 32 -3.69 -9.46 0.00
C THR A 32 -4.34 -9.55 -1.38
N LEU A 33 -3.79 -10.45 -2.21
CA LEU A 33 -4.27 -10.73 -3.56
C LEU A 33 -4.91 -12.11 -3.55
N THR A 34 -6.18 -12.20 -3.96
CA THR A 34 -6.91 -13.47 -3.96
C THR A 34 -7.70 -13.65 -5.26
N ASN A 35 -7.57 -14.82 -5.87
CA ASN A 35 -8.42 -15.25 -6.96
C ASN A 35 -9.77 -15.70 -6.41
N THR A 36 -10.84 -15.00 -6.79
CA THR A 36 -12.20 -15.24 -6.29
C THR A 36 -12.86 -16.49 -6.86
N VAL A 37 -12.32 -17.06 -7.94
CA VAL A 37 -12.84 -18.28 -8.58
C VAL A 37 -12.12 -19.51 -8.04
N THR A 38 -10.79 -19.50 -7.99
CA THR A 38 -10.00 -20.65 -7.53
C THR A 38 -9.76 -20.64 -6.02
N GLY A 39 -9.89 -19.49 -5.37
CA GLY A 39 -9.56 -19.29 -3.95
C GLY A 39 -8.05 -19.17 -3.69
N GLU A 40 -7.23 -19.10 -4.74
CA GLU A 40 -5.78 -19.00 -4.62
C GLU A 40 -5.35 -17.62 -4.11
N GLU A 41 -4.40 -17.60 -3.19
CA GLU A 41 -3.77 -16.37 -2.69
C GLU A 41 -2.39 -16.20 -3.32
N TYR A 42 -2.06 -14.98 -3.76
CA TYR A 42 -0.77 -14.70 -4.41
C TYR A 42 0.19 -13.97 -3.48
N ASP A 43 1.44 -14.44 -3.45
CA ASP A 43 2.55 -13.88 -2.66
C ASP A 43 3.12 -12.58 -3.23
N SER A 44 2.92 -12.33 -4.52
CA SER A 44 3.37 -11.11 -5.20
C SER A 44 2.41 -10.70 -6.31
N GLU A 45 2.51 -9.44 -6.70
CA GLU A 45 1.77 -8.90 -7.83
C GLU A 45 2.23 -9.55 -9.16
N ASP A 46 3.53 -9.87 -9.28
CA ASP A 46 4.08 -10.58 -10.43
C ASP A 46 3.52 -12.00 -10.58
N ALA A 47 3.32 -12.73 -9.47
CA ALA A 47 2.76 -14.09 -9.50
C ALA A 47 1.30 -14.06 -9.95
N MET A 48 0.52 -13.09 -9.45
CA MET A 48 -0.85 -12.86 -9.87
C MET A 48 -0.93 -12.47 -11.35
N GLN A 49 -0.08 -11.55 -11.80
CA GLN A 49 -0.05 -11.14 -13.21
C GLN A 49 0.37 -12.28 -14.12
N SER A 50 1.34 -13.10 -13.70
CA SER A 50 1.78 -14.28 -14.46
C SER A 50 0.67 -15.32 -14.61
N ASP A 51 -0.22 -15.45 -13.62
CA ASP A 51 -1.39 -16.32 -13.71
C ASP A 51 -2.46 -15.73 -14.64
N VAL A 52 -2.73 -14.42 -14.55
CA VAL A 52 -3.67 -13.72 -15.44
C VAL A 52 -3.21 -13.78 -16.90
N ASP A 53 -1.91 -13.63 -17.16
CA ASP A 53 -1.33 -13.61 -18.50
C ASP A 53 -1.14 -15.03 -19.08
N ASN A 54 -1.34 -16.08 -18.27
CA ASN A 54 -1.18 -17.45 -18.72
C ASN A 54 -2.41 -17.91 -19.52
N PRO A 55 -2.28 -18.15 -20.84
CA PRO A 55 -3.41 -18.61 -21.66
C PRO A 55 -3.90 -20.01 -21.30
N SER A 56 -3.17 -20.74 -20.46
CA SER A 56 -3.52 -22.08 -19.99
C SER A 56 -4.42 -22.04 -18.75
N THR A 57 -4.57 -20.89 -18.10
CA THR A 57 -5.47 -20.71 -16.96
C THR A 57 -6.69 -19.90 -17.39
N ALA A 58 -7.82 -20.12 -16.72
CA ALA A 58 -9.03 -19.33 -16.93
C ALA A 58 -9.02 -18.06 -16.05
N THR A 59 -7.90 -17.75 -15.40
CA THR A 59 -7.74 -16.58 -14.55
C THR A 59 -7.84 -15.32 -15.42
N GLN A 60 -8.62 -14.35 -14.96
CA GLN A 60 -8.79 -13.05 -15.61
C GLN A 60 -8.60 -11.98 -14.54
N GLU A 61 -8.23 -10.76 -14.93
CA GLU A 61 -8.09 -9.64 -13.98
C GLU A 61 -9.37 -9.43 -13.13
N ALA A 62 -10.54 -9.63 -13.72
CA ALA A 62 -11.83 -9.51 -13.02
C ALA A 62 -12.02 -10.55 -11.89
N HIS A 63 -11.27 -11.66 -11.92
CA HIS A 63 -11.30 -12.67 -10.86
C HIS A 63 -10.42 -12.29 -9.67
N ILE A 64 -9.53 -11.30 -9.80
CA ILE A 64 -8.58 -10.92 -8.77
C ILE A 64 -9.21 -9.90 -7.83
N ARG A 65 -9.32 -10.26 -6.55
CA ARG A 65 -9.63 -9.34 -5.47
C ARG A 65 -8.35 -8.82 -4.84
N ARG A 66 -8.22 -7.50 -4.75
CA ARG A 66 -7.18 -6.81 -3.99
C ARG A 66 -7.76 -6.28 -2.69
N ASP A 67 -7.40 -6.87 -1.57
CA ASP A 67 -7.75 -6.38 -0.24
C ASP A 67 -6.58 -5.56 0.30
N VAL A 68 -6.76 -4.24 0.43
CA VAL A 68 -5.72 -3.31 0.90
C VAL A 68 -6.06 -2.80 2.29
N LYS A 69 -5.23 -3.11 3.27
CA LYS A 69 -5.32 -2.58 4.63
C LYS A 69 -4.27 -1.50 4.83
N ILE A 70 -4.73 -0.26 4.98
CA ILE A 70 -3.86 0.90 5.23
C ILE A 70 -3.86 1.18 6.73
N PHE A 71 -2.67 1.33 7.31
CA PHE A 71 -2.50 1.76 8.68
C PHE A 71 -2.31 3.28 8.70
N ALA A 72 -3.31 3.97 9.24
CA ALA A 72 -3.23 5.42 9.41
C ALA A 72 -2.06 5.77 10.35
N PRO A 73 -1.25 6.79 10.01
CA PRO A 73 -0.23 7.32 10.92
C PRO A 73 -0.90 7.86 12.18
N SER A 74 -0.17 7.87 13.30
CA SER A 74 -0.72 8.44 14.52
C SER A 74 -0.87 9.96 14.37
N LEU A 75 -1.82 10.55 15.09
CA LEU A 75 -1.98 12.02 15.11
C LEU A 75 -0.72 12.73 15.63
N ALA A 76 0.06 12.07 16.49
CA ALA A 76 1.33 12.59 16.98
C ALA A 76 2.35 12.76 15.84
N ASP A 77 2.35 11.86 14.85
CA ASP A 77 3.22 11.94 13.68
C ASP A 77 2.76 13.03 12.69
N MET A 78 1.51 13.50 12.78
CA MET A 78 0.94 14.49 11.85
C MET A 78 1.06 15.95 12.31
N VAL A 79 1.71 16.22 13.45
CA VAL A 79 1.86 17.59 13.95
C VAL A 79 3.01 18.28 13.21
N GLY A 80 2.69 19.31 12.43
CA GLY A 80 3.70 20.17 11.82
C GLY A 80 4.42 21.00 12.88
N GLU A 81 5.74 20.90 12.93
CA GLU A 81 6.55 21.72 13.83
C GLU A 81 6.83 23.08 13.19
N VAL A 82 6.81 24.13 14.00
CA VAL A 82 7.35 25.45 13.61
C VAL A 82 8.83 25.43 14.00
N PRO A 83 9.77 25.52 13.04
CA PRO A 83 11.19 25.62 13.38
C PRO A 83 11.42 26.82 14.30
N LYS A 84 12.10 26.60 15.43
CA LYS A 84 12.56 27.72 16.27
C LYS A 84 13.83 28.28 15.66
N ASP A 85 13.81 29.59 15.38
CA ASP A 85 14.99 30.38 14.98
C ASP A 85 16.15 30.25 15.99
#